data_AF-A0A7C7UWT7-F1
#
_entry.id   AF-A0A7C7UWT7-F1
#
_cell.length_a   1.000
_cell.length_b   1.000
_cell.length_c   1.000
_cell.angle_alpha   90.00
_cell.angle_beta   90.00
_cell.angle_gamma   90.00
#
_symmetry.space_group_name_H-M   'P 1'
#
loop_
_entity.id
_entity.type
_entity.pdbx_description
1 polymer ?
#
loop_
_entity_poly.entity_id
_entity_poly.type
_entity_poly.pdbx_seq_one_letter_code
_entity_poly.pdbx_strand_id
1 'polypeptide(L)'
;MAKREFRLENEYHYNCSGPVRWIVSHLMRYPLFPLVTILAAVLNNGFYSYIQVFVGRGFDLITTPGWGVDQLLVLALSVMGSALGQSLTGLARNYAIEFLAQRIERDARDELYVSLLGKSQTFHGQQRIGDIMARATNDVRMLNLMFSPGLMLI
;
A
#
# COMPACT_ATOMS: atom_id res chain seq x y z
N MET A 1 -4.71 -31.18 1.68
CA MET A 1 -5.01 -30.83 0.28
C MET A 1 -6.46 -31.23 -0.01
N ALA A 2 -7.31 -30.27 -0.39
CA ALA A 2 -8.68 -30.58 -0.81
C ALA A 2 -8.64 -31.21 -2.21
N LYS A 3 -9.37 -32.32 -2.43
CA LYS A 3 -9.54 -32.92 -3.77
C LYS A 3 -10.25 -31.91 -4.67
N ARG A 4 -9.60 -31.45 -5.74
CA ARG A 4 -10.17 -30.58 -6.78
C ARG A 4 -9.90 -31.23 -8.14
N GLU A 5 -10.92 -31.32 -8.99
CA GLU A 5 -10.84 -31.89 -10.35
C GLU A 5 -10.15 -30.97 -11.36
N PHE A 6 -10.18 -29.65 -11.13
CA PHE A 6 -9.51 -28.65 -11.95
C PHE A 6 -8.31 -28.07 -11.20
N ARG A 7 -7.13 -28.13 -11.81
CA ARG A 7 -5.90 -27.47 -11.36
C ARG A 7 -5.50 -26.44 -12.39
N LEU A 8 -5.39 -25.18 -11.99
CA LEU A 8 -4.83 -24.14 -12.85
C LEU A 8 -3.31 -24.29 -12.85
N GLU A 9 -2.70 -24.28 -14.03
CA GLU A 9 -1.27 -24.51 -14.24
C GLU A 9 -0.38 -23.49 -13.50
N ASN A 10 -0.92 -22.31 -13.16
CA ASN A 10 -0.25 -21.23 -12.42
C ASN A 10 -0.93 -20.85 -11.09
N GLU A 11 -1.57 -21.80 -10.39
CA GLU A 11 -2.23 -21.53 -9.09
C GLU A 11 -1.19 -21.26 -7.98
N TYR A 12 -1.06 -20.00 -7.58
CA TYR A 12 -0.26 -19.62 -6.42
C TYR A 12 -0.97 -20.06 -5.13
N HIS A 13 -0.26 -20.80 -4.28
CA HIS A 13 -0.83 -21.31 -3.02
C HIS A 13 -0.61 -20.32 -1.88
N TYR A 14 -1.71 -19.73 -1.39
CA TYR A 14 -1.69 -18.85 -0.23
C TYR A 14 -1.94 -19.59 1.08
N ASN A 15 -1.51 -18.98 2.18
CA ASN A 15 -1.71 -19.56 3.51
C ASN A 15 -3.04 -19.10 4.10
N CYS A 16 -4.09 -19.89 3.92
CA CYS A 16 -5.43 -19.59 4.44
C CYS A 16 -5.68 -20.14 5.87
N SER A 17 -4.63 -20.53 6.63
CA SER A 17 -4.79 -21.08 7.99
C SER A 17 -5.26 -20.06 9.03
N GLY A 18 -5.20 -18.77 8.71
CA GLY A 18 -5.78 -17.69 9.51
C GLY A 18 -5.67 -16.34 8.79
N PRO A 19 -6.42 -15.32 9.24
CA PRO A 19 -6.52 -14.04 8.53
C PRO A 19 -5.16 -13.32 8.37
N VAL A 20 -4.37 -13.26 9.45
CA VAL A 20 -3.05 -12.60 9.42
C VAL A 20 -2.08 -13.32 8.50
N ARG A 21 -2.05 -14.66 8.55
CA ARG A 21 -1.18 -15.46 7.68
C ARG A 21 -1.58 -15.34 6.21
N TRP A 22 -2.87 -15.19 5.94
CA TRP A 22 -3.40 -14.94 4.60
C TRP A 22 -2.91 -13.58 4.07
N ILE A 23 -3.04 -12.50 4.87
CA ILE A 23 -2.52 -11.16 4.54
C ILE A 23 -1.01 -11.21 4.29
N VAL A 24 -0.23 -11.82 5.19
CA VAL A 24 1.23 -11.93 5.04
C VAL A 24 1.60 -12.70 3.78
N SER A 25 0.91 -13.80 3.48
CA SER A 25 1.18 -14.57 2.26
C SER A 25 0.93 -13.77 0.97
N HIS A 26 -0.03 -12.84 0.99
CA HIS A 26 -0.27 -11.90 -0.11
C HIS A 26 0.81 -10.82 -0.21
N LEU A 27 1.22 -10.25 0.93
CA LEU A 27 2.30 -9.25 0.99
C LEU A 27 3.61 -9.82 0.46
N MET A 28 3.93 -11.06 0.84
CA MET A 28 5.15 -11.75 0.40
C MET A 28 5.13 -12.16 -1.08
N ARG A 29 3.96 -12.17 -1.74
CA ARG A 29 3.89 -12.38 -3.19
C ARG A 29 4.46 -11.19 -3.96
N TYR A 30 4.34 -9.98 -3.42
CA TYR A 30 4.85 -8.75 -4.04
C TYR A 30 5.70 -7.93 -3.08
N PRO A 31 6.87 -8.45 -2.64
CA PRO A 31 7.66 -7.84 -1.57
C PRO A 31 8.20 -6.46 -1.93
N LEU A 32 8.29 -6.14 -3.23
CA LEU A 32 8.71 -4.84 -3.72
C LEU A 32 7.79 -3.71 -3.24
N PHE A 33 6.47 -3.89 -3.22
CA PHE A 33 5.56 -2.81 -2.83
C PHE A 33 5.66 -2.46 -1.34
N PRO A 34 5.58 -3.41 -0.38
CA PRO A 34 5.81 -3.11 1.03
C PRO A 34 7.19 -2.48 1.29
N LEU A 35 8.23 -2.98 0.62
CA LEU A 35 9.58 -2.43 0.76
C LEU A 35 9.64 -0.97 0.27
N VAL A 36 9.09 -0.67 -0.90
CA VAL A 36 9.01 0.69 -1.44
C VAL A 36 8.18 1.58 -0.52
N THR A 37 7.04 1.10 -0.01
CA THR A 37 6.21 1.84 0.94
C THR A 37 6.99 2.23 2.19
N ILE A 38 7.73 1.29 2.79
CA ILE A 38 8.53 1.55 4.00
C ILE A 38 9.65 2.54 3.70
N LEU A 39 10.44 2.30 2.65
CA LEU A 39 11.56 3.17 2.28
C LEU A 39 11.08 4.59 1.94
N ALA A 40 10.02 4.70 1.14
CA ALA A 40 9.43 5.98 0.77
C ALA A 40 8.84 6.69 1.98
N ALA A 41 8.22 5.98 2.93
CA ALA A 41 7.73 6.57 4.18
C ALA A 41 8.86 7.13 5.05
N VAL A 42 9.96 6.39 5.22
CA VAL A 42 11.12 6.87 5.99
C VAL A 42 11.71 8.12 5.35
N LEU A 43 11.91 8.11 4.03
CA LEU A 43 12.44 9.27 3.31
C LEU A 43 11.49 10.47 3.37
N ASN A 44 10.18 10.23 3.20
CA ASN A 44 9.16 11.29 3.27
C ASN A 44 9.17 11.99 4.64
N ASN A 45 9.22 11.23 5.73
CA ASN A 45 9.34 11.77 7.08
C ASN A 45 10.69 12.49 7.30
N GLY A 46 11.78 11.96 6.74
CA GLY A 46 13.09 12.61 6.76
C GLY A 46 13.04 13.99 6.10
N PHE A 47 12.52 14.08 4.88
CA PHE A 47 12.36 15.36 4.18
C PHE A 47 11.47 16.34 4.95
N TYR A 48 10.35 15.86 5.51
CA TYR A 48 9.48 16.69 6.34
C TYR A 48 10.21 17.27 7.56
N SER A 49 11.03 16.46 8.24
CA SER A 49 11.83 16.90 9.37
C SER A 49 12.89 17.93 8.95
N TYR A 50 13.58 17.71 7.84
CA TYR A 50 14.59 18.65 7.32
C TYR A 50 14.01 20.03 6.97
N ILE A 51 12.77 20.09 6.45
CA ILE A 51 12.09 21.37 6.21
C ILE A 51 12.05 22.20 7.50
N GLN A 52 11.66 21.60 8.63
CA GLN A 52 11.60 22.30 9.92
C GLN A 52 12.99 22.75 10.39
N VAL A 53 14.03 21.94 10.20
CA VAL A 53 15.41 22.30 10.54
C VAL A 53 15.90 23.49 9.71
N PHE A 54 15.63 23.52 8.41
CA PHE A 54 16.03 24.63 7.54
C PHE A 54 15.27 25.92 7.85
N VAL A 55 13.98 25.81 8.19
CA VAL A 55 13.18 26.95 8.64
C VAL A 55 13.76 27.53 9.95
N GLY A 56 14.08 26.68 10.93
CA GLY A 56 14.72 27.10 12.18
C GLY A 56 16.04 27.83 11.94
N ARG A 57 16.92 27.24 11.12
CA ARG A 57 18.20 27.88 10.72
C ARG A 57 18.00 29.20 9.99
N GLY A 58 16.90 29.34 9.25
CA GLY A 58 16.52 30.61 8.61
C GLY A 58 16.24 31.71 9.63
N PHE A 59 15.52 31.38 10.71
CA PHE A 59 15.28 32.33 11.81
C PHE A 59 16.58 32.67 12.57
N ASP A 60 17.44 31.68 12.83
CA ASP A 60 18.74 31.94 13.47
C ASP A 60 19.61 32.87 12.61
N LEU A 61 19.64 32.65 11.29
CA LEU A 61 20.43 33.45 10.34
C LEU A 61 20.04 34.93 10.36
N ILE A 62 18.74 35.26 10.33
CA ILE A 62 18.29 36.65 10.29
C ILE A 62 18.57 37.41 11.60
N THR A 63 18.80 36.70 12.71
CA THR A 63 19.19 37.30 14.00
C THR A 63 20.69 37.59 14.10
N THR A 64 21.49 37.06 13.17
CA THR A 64 22.94 37.26 13.16
C THR A 64 23.31 38.60 12.51
N PRO A 65 24.11 39.47 13.17
CA PRO A 65 24.54 40.73 12.56
C PRO A 65 25.35 40.52 11.28
N GLY A 66 25.03 41.27 10.21
CA GLY A 66 25.78 41.22 8.95
C GLY A 66 25.51 40.00 8.05
N TRP A 67 24.36 39.33 8.23
CA TRP A 67 23.96 38.21 7.36
C TRP A 67 23.79 38.65 5.89
N GLY A 68 24.09 37.75 4.96
CA GLY A 68 23.99 37.98 3.52
C GLY A 68 22.76 37.30 2.88
N VAL A 69 22.17 37.94 1.87
CA VAL A 69 20.98 37.42 1.14
C VAL A 69 21.25 36.05 0.51
N ASP A 70 22.48 35.80 0.06
CA ASP A 70 22.87 34.52 -0.55
C ASP A 70 22.70 33.34 0.43
N GLN A 71 22.96 33.55 1.73
CA GLN A 71 22.80 32.51 2.75
C GLN A 71 21.32 32.17 2.97
N LEU A 72 20.45 33.18 2.91
CA LEU A 72 19.01 33.00 2.99
C LEU A 72 18.46 32.27 1.76
N LEU A 73 18.99 32.59 0.57
CA LEU A 73 18.60 31.92 -0.68
C LEU A 73 18.95 30.43 -0.65
N VAL A 74 20.14 30.05 -0.16
CA VAL A 74 20.53 28.64 -0.01
C VAL A 74 19.58 27.89 0.93
N LEU A 75 19.18 28.51 2.05
CA LEU A 75 18.20 27.91 2.96
C LEU A 75 16.82 27.75 2.31
N ALA A 76 16.35 28.76 1.58
CA ALA A 76 15.08 28.70 0.85
C ALA A 76 15.10 27.59 -0.23
N LEU A 77 16.18 27.48 -0.99
CA LEU A 77 16.37 26.38 -1.96
C LEU A 77 16.45 25.01 -1.29
N SER A 78 17.05 24.92 -0.09
CA SER A 78 17.12 23.67 0.68
C SER A 78 15.74 23.24 1.16
N VAL A 79 14.89 24.18 1.61
CA VAL A 79 13.49 23.94 1.92
C VAL A 79 12.73 23.47 0.68
N MET A 80 12.89 24.17 -0.44
CA MET A 80 12.24 23.79 -1.71
C MET A 80 12.65 22.38 -2.17
N GLY A 81 13.94 22.08 -2.14
CA GLY A 81 14.47 20.75 -2.49
C GLY A 81 13.92 19.66 -1.58
N SER A 82 13.81 19.94 -0.27
CA SER A 82 13.23 19.00 0.69
C SER A 82 11.73 18.81 0.46
N ALA A 83 10.98 19.87 0.17
CA ALA A 83 9.55 19.78 -0.14
C ALA A 83 9.29 18.97 -1.41
N LEU A 84 10.12 19.13 -2.44
CA LEU A 84 10.06 18.31 -3.66
C LEU A 84 10.38 16.84 -3.37
N GLY A 85 11.43 16.58 -2.59
CA GLY A 85 11.78 15.23 -2.15
C GLY A 85 10.67 14.57 -1.34
N GLN A 86 10.04 15.33 -0.43
CA GLN A 86 8.88 14.90 0.33
C GLN A 86 7.72 14.55 -0.62
N SER A 87 7.38 15.43 -1.56
CA SER A 87 6.26 15.20 -2.48
C SER A 87 6.47 13.94 -3.33
N LEU A 88 7.66 13.77 -3.91
CA LEU A 88 8.00 12.61 -4.73
C LEU A 88 7.94 11.30 -3.95
N THR A 89 8.51 11.27 -2.74
CA THR A 89 8.47 10.10 -1.86
C THR A 89 7.05 9.81 -1.37
N GLY A 90 6.24 10.83 -1.12
CA GLY A 90 4.83 10.69 -0.76
C GLY A 90 4.02 10.03 -1.88
N LEU A 91 4.22 10.48 -3.13
CA LEU A 91 3.60 9.86 -4.30
C LEU A 91 4.04 8.39 -4.45
N ALA A 92 5.36 8.13 -4.40
CA ALA A 92 5.88 6.76 -4.51
C ALA A 92 5.28 5.82 -3.46
N ARG A 93 5.16 6.29 -2.21
CA ARG A 93 4.50 5.54 -1.12
C ARG A 93 3.04 5.24 -1.45
N ASN A 94 2.27 6.25 -1.87
CA ASN A 94 0.84 6.11 -2.14
C ASN A 94 0.58 5.17 -3.33
N TYR A 95 1.34 5.32 -4.43
CA TYR A 95 1.24 4.41 -5.57
C TYR A 95 1.60 2.97 -5.17
N ALA A 96 2.66 2.76 -4.38
CA ALA A 96 3.03 1.41 -3.95
C ALA A 96 1.92 0.73 -3.15
N ILE A 97 1.27 1.46 -2.23
CA ILE A 97 0.13 0.95 -1.45
C ILE A 97 -1.06 0.64 -2.37
N GLU A 98 -1.40 1.54 -3.30
CA GLU A 98 -2.54 1.35 -4.20
C GLU A 98 -2.33 0.14 -5.13
N PHE A 99 -1.16 0.02 -5.75
CA PHE A 99 -0.84 -1.14 -6.59
C PHE A 99 -0.88 -2.46 -5.82
N LEU A 100 -0.43 -2.45 -4.56
CA LEU A 100 -0.53 -3.60 -3.68
C LEU A 100 -2.00 -3.94 -3.38
N ALA A 101 -2.82 -2.96 -3.00
CA ALA A 101 -4.24 -3.14 -2.71
C ALA A 101 -5.00 -3.75 -3.91
N GLN A 102 -4.79 -3.19 -5.11
CA GLN A 102 -5.40 -3.69 -6.35
C GLN A 102 -4.97 -5.13 -6.68
N ARG A 103 -3.69 -5.47 -6.46
CA ARG A 103 -3.19 -6.84 -6.67
C ARG A 103 -3.80 -7.83 -5.68
N ILE A 104 -3.91 -7.45 -4.41
CA ILE A 104 -4.56 -8.26 -3.39
C ILE A 104 -6.05 -8.46 -3.70
N GLU A 105 -6.75 -7.40 -4.12
CA GLU A 105 -8.15 -7.49 -4.53
C GLU A 105 -8.33 -8.49 -5.69
N ARG A 106 -7.51 -8.37 -6.73
CA ARG A 106 -7.53 -9.28 -7.88
C ARG A 106 -7.25 -10.72 -7.44
N ASP A 107 -6.20 -10.94 -6.68
CA ASP A 107 -5.76 -12.28 -6.29
C ASP A 107 -6.78 -12.95 -5.35
N ALA A 108 -7.40 -12.19 -4.44
CA ALA A 108 -8.48 -12.67 -3.59
C ALA A 108 -9.74 -13.05 -4.40
N ARG A 109 -10.05 -12.30 -5.47
CA ARG A 109 -11.14 -12.64 -6.39
C ARG A 109 -10.85 -13.94 -7.13
N ASP A 110 -9.62 -14.12 -7.59
CA ASP A 110 -9.18 -15.34 -8.26
C ASP A 110 -9.27 -16.56 -7.32
N GLU A 111 -8.79 -16.44 -6.07
CA GLU A 111 -8.93 -17.48 -5.05
C GLU A 111 -10.39 -17.88 -4.79
N LEU A 112 -11.27 -16.88 -4.67
CA LEU A 112 -12.69 -17.10 -4.44
C LEU A 112 -13.31 -17.84 -5.64
N TYR A 113 -12.99 -17.41 -6.86
CA TYR A 113 -13.49 -18.03 -8.09
C TYR A 113 -13.07 -19.49 -8.21
N VAL A 114 -11.78 -19.78 -8.02
CA VAL A 114 -11.24 -21.15 -8.04
C VAL A 114 -11.87 -22.01 -6.95
N SER A 115 -12.09 -21.44 -5.76
CA SER A 115 -12.77 -22.13 -4.66
C SER A 115 -14.20 -22.50 -5.02
N LEU A 116 -14.95 -21.60 -5.65
CA LEU A 116 -16.34 -21.81 -6.07
C LEU A 116 -16.47 -22.86 -7.18
N LEU A 117 -15.57 -22.86 -8.17
CA LEU A 117 -15.53 -23.88 -9.22
C LEU A 117 -15.31 -25.29 -8.66
N GLY A 118 -14.57 -25.42 -7.56
CA GLY A 118 -14.34 -26.69 -6.88
C GLY A 118 -15.47 -27.14 -5.93
N LYS A 119 -16.56 -26.39 -5.77
CA LYS A 119 -17.69 -26.77 -4.90
C LYS A 119 -18.70 -27.67 -5.62
N SER A 120 -19.43 -28.49 -4.86
CA SER A 120 -20.46 -29.38 -5.39
C SER A 120 -21.69 -28.62 -5.90
N GLN A 121 -22.46 -29.25 -6.79
CA GLN A 121 -23.73 -28.68 -7.27
C GLN A 121 -24.75 -28.50 -6.14
N THR A 122 -24.71 -29.32 -5.09
CA THR A 122 -25.54 -29.14 -3.89
C THR A 122 -25.24 -27.81 -3.19
N PHE A 123 -23.96 -27.42 -3.08
CA PHE A 123 -23.60 -26.12 -2.52
C PHE A 123 -24.19 -24.98 -3.36
N HIS A 124 -24.02 -25.05 -4.68
CA HIS A 124 -24.55 -24.03 -5.60
C HIS A 124 -26.08 -23.96 -5.60
N GLY A 125 -26.78 -25.09 -5.43
CA GLY A 125 -28.23 -25.15 -5.32
C GLY A 125 -28.80 -24.60 -4.00
N GLN A 126 -27.98 -24.48 -2.95
CA GLN A 126 -28.40 -23.95 -1.64
C GLN A 126 -28.12 -22.46 -1.47
N GLN A 127 -27.33 -21.85 -2.36
CA GLN A 127 -26.92 -20.44 -2.26
C GLN A 127 -27.62 -19.62 -3.34
N ARG A 128 -28.02 -18.39 -3.01
CA ARG A 128 -28.49 -17.44 -4.03
C ARG A 128 -27.29 -16.89 -4.77
N ILE A 129 -27.34 -16.90 -6.10
CA ILE A 129 -26.27 -16.35 -6.95
C ILE A 129 -25.96 -14.89 -6.59
N GLY A 130 -27.00 -14.10 -6.28
CA GLY A 130 -26.84 -12.71 -5.84
C GLY A 130 -25.97 -12.54 -4.59
N ASP A 131 -26.08 -13.45 -3.62
CA ASP A 131 -25.30 -13.37 -2.38
C ASP A 131 -23.81 -13.70 -2.66
N ILE A 132 -23.54 -14.67 -3.53
CA ILE A 132 -22.18 -15.00 -3.96
C ILE A 132 -21.56 -13.81 -4.72
N MET A 133 -22.31 -13.22 -5.64
CA MET A 133 -21.86 -12.05 -6.40
C MET A 133 -21.60 -10.85 -5.49
N ALA A 134 -22.46 -10.61 -4.50
CA ALA A 134 -22.28 -9.53 -3.53
C ALA A 134 -21.00 -9.69 -2.70
N ARG A 135 -20.64 -10.91 -2.28
CA ARG A 135 -19.38 -11.17 -1.58
C ARG A 135 -18.17 -11.03 -2.50
N ALA A 136 -18.28 -11.52 -3.74
CA ALA A 136 -17.21 -11.42 -4.73
C ALA A 136 -16.89 -9.98 -5.15
N THR A 137 -17.84 -9.05 -5.00
CA THR A 137 -17.67 -7.63 -5.30
C THR A 137 -17.40 -6.80 -4.05
N ASN A 138 -18.29 -6.84 -3.05
CA ASN A 138 -18.24 -5.95 -1.90
C ASN A 138 -17.16 -6.37 -0.90
N ASP A 139 -17.12 -7.65 -0.50
CA ASP A 139 -16.16 -8.11 0.51
C ASP A 139 -14.74 -8.05 -0.03
N VAL A 140 -14.55 -8.44 -1.30
CA VAL A 140 -13.26 -8.35 -1.98
C VAL A 140 -12.81 -6.89 -2.13
N ARG A 141 -13.72 -5.97 -2.45
CA ARG A 141 -13.41 -4.53 -2.46
C ARG A 141 -13.09 -3.98 -1.07
N MET A 142 -13.71 -4.50 -0.01
CA MET A 142 -13.35 -4.11 1.36
C MET A 142 -11.91 -4.49 1.70
N LEU A 143 -11.36 -5.58 1.13
CA LEU A 143 -9.94 -5.91 1.28
C LEU A 143 -9.06 -4.81 0.70
N ASN A 144 -9.41 -4.25 -0.46
CA ASN A 144 -8.69 -3.11 -1.04
C ASN A 144 -8.66 -1.93 -0.06
N LEU A 145 -9.83 -1.58 0.51
CA LEU A 145 -9.98 -0.48 1.47
C LEU A 145 -9.17 -0.65 2.75
N MET A 146 -8.92 -1.90 3.19
CA MET A 146 -8.02 -2.18 4.32
C MET A 146 -6.57 -1.76 4.05
N PHE A 147 -6.11 -1.86 2.79
CA PHE A 147 -4.76 -1.44 2.41
C PHE A 147 -4.74 0.03 1.97
N SER A 148 -5.71 0.48 1.17
CA SER A 148 -5.81 1.85 0.63
C SER A 148 -7.23 2.41 0.85
N PRO A 149 -7.47 3.39 1.75
CA PRO A 149 -6.50 4.19 2.49
C PRO A 149 -6.12 3.61 3.87
N GLY A 150 -6.58 2.41 4.26
CA GLY A 150 -6.44 1.90 5.63
C GLY A 150 -5.00 1.94 6.20
N LEU A 151 -3.99 1.53 5.44
CA LEU A 151 -2.57 1.67 5.87
C LEU A 151 -2.04 3.10 5.81
N MET A 152 -2.69 3.98 5.06
CA MET A 152 -2.27 5.38 4.91
C MET A 152 -2.73 6.24 6.09
N LEU A 153 -3.75 5.79 6.84
CA LEU A 153 -4.31 6.49 8.00
C LEU A 153 -3.57 6.20 9.32
N ILE A 154 -2.70 5.18 9.34
CA ILE A 154 -1.90 4.74 10.50
C ILE A 154 -0.47 5.26 10.32
#